data_AF-A0A7R9XQR4-F1
#
_entry.id   AF-A0A7R9XQR4-F1
#
_cell.length_a   1.000
_cell.length_b   1.000
_cell.length_c   1.000
_cell.angle_alpha   90.00
_cell.angle_beta   90.00
_cell.angle_gamma   90.00
#
_symmetry.space_group_name_H-M   'P 1'
#
loop_
_entity.id
_entity.type
_entity.pdbx_description
1 polymer ?
#
loop_
_entity_poly.entity_id
_entity_poly.type
_entity_poly.pdbx_seq_one_letter_code
_entity_poly.pdbx_strand_id
1 'polypeptide(L)'
;RIRSRASRRGRRSADMSKRHRANDDGAASRSSDDDDDDAVTIGYRRAPTNDRDALCAAHVEALNAQFARHVAKKTRDAPREFLVEACRDYVTYANAIRKEFRDTAGAGAAADEAKRGETSASGEAYVWGQGDSAQLGLGGDVDERRRPTRVTTGAMGEARATRIAAGGTHTLALTSDGACYSWGNNDNGALGRVVNKDADPDAEYAPGKVELPLDVKVVMVSTGDSHGCALTESGEVWAWGQFRTTNGAWAFNPNTLDAQKTSFPFKIYAPASSKERAKTIVSGVDHVLALSREGGVYSWGCSEKGRLGRVDASEAEDNEQASDDVKRRLLTPSRVALPKSGGGIGSAFGGEPEVTAIVAGDFHSFAICADEDGSKSDVYGWGLSNFHQ
;
A
#
# COMPACT_ATOMS: atom_id res chain seq x y z
N ARG A 1 -52.24 7.65 -37.80
CA ARG A 1 -53.08 7.40 -36.61
C ARG A 1 -52.61 8.31 -35.46
N ILE A 2 -53.18 9.52 -35.45
CA ILE A 2 -53.50 10.48 -34.37
C ILE A 2 -53.06 10.13 -32.92
N ARG A 3 -52.17 10.95 -32.31
CA ARG A 3 -52.34 11.93 -31.16
C ARG A 3 -52.51 11.30 -29.76
N SER A 4 -51.68 11.60 -28.75
CA SER A 4 -51.47 12.83 -27.93
C SER A 4 -52.46 13.04 -26.76
N ARG A 5 -51.91 13.53 -25.63
CA ARG A 5 -52.51 14.22 -24.45
C ARG A 5 -53.11 13.33 -23.35
N ALA A 6 -53.21 13.74 -22.09
CA ALA A 6 -52.52 14.68 -21.19
C ALA A 6 -53.36 14.71 -19.89
N SER A 7 -52.67 14.80 -18.74
CA SER A 7 -53.01 15.53 -17.51
C SER A 7 -54.36 15.33 -16.76
N ARG A 8 -54.24 15.19 -15.43
CA ARG A 8 -54.79 16.05 -14.33
C ARG A 8 -55.24 15.18 -13.14
N ARG A 9 -54.57 15.30 -12.00
CA ARG A 9 -54.91 16.16 -10.83
C ARG A 9 -56.26 15.81 -10.17
N GLY A 10 -56.18 15.36 -8.91
CA GLY A 10 -57.28 15.37 -7.94
C GLY A 10 -56.75 15.29 -6.51
N ARG A 11 -56.67 16.45 -5.83
CA ARG A 11 -56.45 16.61 -4.38
C ARG A 11 -57.74 16.30 -3.60
N ARG A 12 -57.60 15.84 -2.34
CA ARG A 12 -58.41 16.16 -1.13
C ARG A 12 -57.72 15.45 0.07
N SER A 13 -57.04 16.14 1.00
CA SER A 13 -57.53 16.89 2.18
C SER A 13 -58.36 15.98 3.11
N ALA A 14 -57.76 15.41 4.15
CA ALA A 14 -57.64 15.91 5.54
C ALA A 14 -58.93 15.73 6.36
N ASP A 15 -58.87 14.96 7.47
CA ASP A 15 -59.16 15.48 8.81
C ASP A 15 -58.75 14.51 9.93
N MET A 16 -58.35 15.09 11.06
CA MET A 16 -57.99 14.47 12.34
C MET A 16 -59.24 14.05 13.14
N SER A 17 -59.09 13.07 14.03
CA SER A 17 -59.65 13.20 15.39
C SER A 17 -58.97 12.28 16.40
N LYS A 18 -58.77 12.85 17.59
CA LYS A 18 -58.03 12.37 18.77
C LYS A 18 -58.85 11.46 19.70
N ARG A 19 -58.12 10.86 20.68
CA ARG A 19 -58.51 10.42 22.07
C ARG A 19 -58.84 8.93 22.20
N HIS A 20 -58.50 8.19 23.27
CA HIS A 20 -57.77 8.38 24.54
C HIS A 20 -57.61 7.00 25.22
N ARG A 21 -56.48 6.78 25.96
CA ARG A 21 -56.28 5.91 27.17
C ARG A 21 -56.53 4.38 27.01
N ALA A 22 -55.85 3.44 27.67
CA ALA A 22 -55.00 3.40 28.86
C ALA A 22 -54.05 2.16 28.82
N ASN A 23 -53.06 2.18 29.73
CA ASN A 23 -52.09 1.16 30.14
C ASN A 23 -52.48 -0.32 29.97
N ASP A 24 -51.51 -1.17 29.63
CA ASP A 24 -51.09 -2.25 30.53
C ASP A 24 -49.66 -2.73 30.24
N ASP A 25 -49.02 -3.24 31.30
CA ASP A 25 -47.59 -3.52 31.46
C ASP A 25 -47.05 -4.68 30.60
N GLY A 26 -45.80 -4.56 30.17
CA GLY A 26 -45.08 -5.63 29.47
C GLY A 26 -43.59 -5.32 29.37
N ALA A 27 -42.84 -5.62 30.42
CA ALA A 27 -41.40 -5.57 30.46
C ALA A 27 -40.78 -6.40 29.32
N ALA A 28 -40.05 -5.74 28.42
CA ALA A 28 -39.12 -6.40 27.51
C ALA A 28 -37.89 -5.49 27.32
N SER A 29 -36.79 -5.93 27.92
CA SER A 29 -35.43 -5.47 27.63
C SER A 29 -35.21 -5.42 26.11
N ARG A 30 -34.88 -4.24 25.57
CA ARG A 30 -34.30 -4.11 24.24
C ARG A 30 -32.99 -3.35 24.34
N SER A 31 -32.00 -4.02 23.78
CA SER A 31 -30.58 -3.71 23.68
C SER A 31 -30.32 -2.32 23.12
N SER A 32 -29.42 -1.62 23.79
CA SER A 32 -28.67 -0.49 23.27
C SER A 32 -27.62 -1.01 22.28
N ASP A 33 -27.96 -1.07 20.99
CA ASP A 33 -26.99 -1.40 19.93
C ASP A 33 -27.15 -0.50 18.69
N ASP A 34 -27.71 0.70 18.85
CA ASP A 34 -27.74 1.73 17.80
C ASP A 34 -26.82 2.89 18.18
N ASP A 35 -25.51 2.63 18.22
CA ASP A 35 -24.49 3.69 18.19
C ASP A 35 -24.20 4.03 16.72
N ASP A 36 -25.02 4.94 16.17
CA ASP A 36 -24.77 5.72 14.96
C ASP A 36 -23.61 6.71 15.20
N ASP A 37 -22.39 6.19 15.38
CA ASP A 37 -21.16 6.98 15.54
C ASP A 37 -20.40 7.06 14.20
N ASP A 38 -21.13 7.39 13.12
CA ASP A 38 -20.63 7.58 11.75
C ASP A 38 -20.12 9.03 11.50
N ALA A 39 -20.10 9.89 12.52
CA ALA A 39 -19.44 11.20 12.47
C ALA A 39 -18.07 11.13 13.14
N VAL A 40 -17.04 11.73 12.52
CA VAL A 40 -15.75 11.94 13.18
C VAL A 40 -15.92 12.97 14.29
N THR A 41 -16.38 12.49 15.44
CA THR A 41 -16.24 13.23 16.68
C THR A 41 -14.76 13.07 17.04
N ILE A 42 -13.94 14.07 16.67
CA ILE A 42 -12.63 14.25 17.31
C ILE A 42 -12.93 14.46 18.78
N GLY A 43 -13.02 13.36 19.51
CA GLY A 43 -13.03 13.36 20.95
C GLY A 43 -11.68 13.91 21.33
N TYR A 44 -11.62 15.23 21.53
CA TYR A 44 -10.64 15.92 22.35
C TYR A 44 -10.69 15.28 23.74
N ARG A 45 -10.16 14.06 23.88
CA ARG A 45 -9.70 13.61 25.19
C ARG A 45 -8.50 14.50 25.43
N ARG A 46 -8.72 15.58 26.18
CA ARG A 46 -7.66 16.37 26.81
C ARG A 46 -6.65 15.36 27.34
N ALA A 47 -5.51 15.23 26.67
CA ALA A 47 -4.41 14.50 27.27
C ALA A 47 -4.13 15.20 28.61
N PRO A 48 -3.81 14.46 29.68
CA PRO A 48 -3.52 15.06 30.98
C PRO A 48 -2.24 15.91 30.98
N THR A 49 -1.64 16.17 29.82
CA THR A 49 -0.35 16.80 29.63
C THR A 49 -0.49 18.05 28.75
N ASN A 50 0.25 19.11 29.10
CA ASN A 50 0.45 20.29 28.23
C ASN A 50 1.57 20.03 27.19
N ASP A 51 2.02 18.79 27.07
CA ASP A 51 3.09 18.40 26.16
C ASP A 51 2.50 18.24 24.74
N ARG A 52 2.89 19.17 23.86
CA ARG A 52 2.40 19.22 22.48
C ARG A 52 2.83 18.00 21.67
N ASP A 53 3.97 17.37 21.96
CA ASP A 53 4.44 16.19 21.25
C ASP A 53 3.64 14.95 21.66
N ALA A 54 3.36 14.80 22.96
CA ALA A 54 2.49 13.75 23.47
C ALA A 54 1.05 13.89 22.95
N LEU A 55 0.54 15.12 22.83
CA LEU A 55 -0.77 15.41 22.23
C LEU A 55 -0.80 15.05 20.73
N CYS A 56 0.24 15.41 19.97
CA CYS A 56 0.36 15.05 18.56
C CYS A 56 0.37 13.52 18.41
N ALA A 57 1.19 12.81 19.18
CA ALA A 57 1.27 11.35 19.15
C ALA A 57 -0.08 10.67 19.47
N ALA A 58 -0.80 11.15 20.49
CA ALA A 58 -2.12 10.64 20.84
C ALA A 58 -3.17 10.89 19.74
N HIS A 59 -3.13 12.06 19.09
CA HIS A 59 -4.03 12.35 17.95
C HIS A 59 -3.71 11.47 16.73
N VAL A 60 -2.42 11.24 16.45
CA VAL A 60 -1.97 10.32 15.40
C VAL A 60 -2.44 8.89 15.69
N GLU A 61 -2.21 8.39 16.91
CA GLU A 61 -2.62 7.06 17.34
C GLU A 61 -4.14 6.88 17.23
N ALA A 62 -4.92 7.86 17.71
CA ALA A 62 -6.37 7.82 17.65
C ALA A 62 -6.89 7.77 16.19
N LEU A 63 -6.35 8.62 15.31
CA LEU A 63 -6.72 8.67 13.89
C LEU A 63 -6.35 7.36 13.19
N ASN A 64 -5.15 6.83 13.43
CA ASN A 64 -4.69 5.55 12.89
C ASN A 64 -5.55 4.38 13.35
N ALA A 65 -5.85 4.32 14.65
CA ALA A 65 -6.68 3.27 15.22
C ALA A 65 -8.11 3.33 14.69
N GLN A 66 -8.66 4.54 14.49
CA GLN A 66 -9.97 4.73 13.88
C GLN A 66 -9.96 4.28 12.42
N PHE A 67 -8.97 4.68 11.62
CA PHE A 67 -8.84 4.23 10.24
C PHE A 67 -8.76 2.71 10.14
N ALA A 68 -7.91 2.08 10.96
CA ALA A 68 -7.79 0.63 11.02
C ALA A 68 -9.12 -0.05 11.38
N ARG A 69 -9.86 0.46 12.39
CA ARG A 69 -11.19 -0.04 12.75
C ARG A 69 -12.20 0.12 11.63
N HIS A 70 -12.16 1.25 10.93
CA HIS A 70 -13.13 1.60 9.90
C HIS A 70 -12.90 0.76 8.63
N VAL A 71 -11.64 0.59 8.23
CA VAL A 71 -11.22 -0.35 7.19
C VAL A 71 -11.65 -1.77 7.55
N ALA A 72 -11.43 -2.22 8.80
CA ALA A 72 -11.78 -3.58 9.25
C ALA A 72 -13.29 -3.83 9.40
N LYS A 73 -14.07 -2.85 9.88
CA LYS A 73 -15.53 -2.96 10.04
C LYS A 73 -16.22 -3.00 8.68
N LYS A 74 -15.86 -2.09 7.77
CA LYS A 74 -16.60 -1.87 6.53
C LYS A 74 -16.12 -2.79 5.38
N THR A 75 -14.97 -3.46 5.51
CA THR A 75 -14.60 -4.62 4.67
C THR A 75 -15.56 -5.81 4.84
N ARG A 76 -16.36 -5.84 5.91
CA ARG A 76 -17.36 -6.88 6.16
C ARG A 76 -18.70 -6.63 5.46
N ASP A 77 -19.07 -5.37 5.20
CA ASP A 77 -20.47 -4.99 4.93
C ASP A 77 -20.73 -4.30 3.56
N ALA A 78 -19.76 -3.62 2.92
CA ALA A 78 -19.82 -3.19 1.51
C ALA A 78 -18.50 -2.52 1.04
N PRO A 79 -17.93 -2.80 -0.15
CA PRO A 79 -16.46 -2.71 -0.27
C PRO A 79 -15.88 -1.41 -0.86
N ARG A 80 -16.58 -0.63 -1.70
CA ARG A 80 -15.88 0.29 -2.62
C ARG A 80 -16.04 1.79 -2.37
N GLU A 81 -17.26 2.31 -2.39
CA GLU A 81 -17.50 3.77 -2.27
C GLU A 81 -17.13 4.28 -0.87
N PHE A 82 -17.36 3.43 0.12
CA PHE A 82 -17.18 3.78 1.52
C PHE A 82 -15.71 3.76 1.98
N LEU A 83 -14.88 2.84 1.46
CA LEU A 83 -13.43 2.86 1.69
C LEU A 83 -12.78 4.13 1.11
N VAL A 84 -13.28 4.61 -0.03
CA VAL A 84 -12.81 5.86 -0.64
C VAL A 84 -13.13 7.06 0.25
N GLU A 85 -14.32 7.09 0.86
CA GLU A 85 -14.72 8.14 1.80
C GLU A 85 -13.89 8.10 3.09
N ALA A 86 -13.74 6.92 3.70
CA ALA A 86 -12.90 6.72 4.88
C ALA A 86 -11.44 7.16 4.69
N CYS A 87 -10.89 6.88 3.52
CA CYS A 87 -9.53 7.31 3.18
C CYS A 87 -9.47 8.82 2.91
N ARG A 88 -10.48 9.41 2.26
CA ARG A 88 -10.58 10.87 2.08
C ARG A 88 -10.65 11.59 3.42
N ASP A 89 -11.44 11.06 4.35
CA ASP A 89 -11.55 11.55 5.71
C ASP A 89 -10.21 11.43 6.43
N TYR A 90 -9.57 10.26 6.39
CA TYR A 90 -8.24 10.07 6.96
C TYR A 90 -7.24 11.11 6.46
N VAL A 91 -7.16 11.33 5.15
CA VAL A 91 -6.26 12.35 4.55
C VAL A 91 -6.61 13.74 5.03
N THR A 92 -7.90 14.07 5.13
CA THR A 92 -8.38 15.38 5.62
C THR A 92 -7.93 15.61 7.07
N TYR A 93 -8.15 14.64 7.95
CA TYR A 93 -7.76 14.73 9.36
C TYR A 93 -6.24 14.68 9.55
N ALA A 94 -5.52 13.85 8.79
CA ALA A 94 -4.07 13.79 8.82
C ALA A 94 -3.46 15.16 8.43
N ASN A 95 -4.03 15.82 7.42
CA ASN A 95 -3.63 17.17 7.03
C ASN A 95 -4.01 18.23 8.07
N ALA A 96 -5.13 18.09 8.77
CA ALA A 96 -5.51 18.96 9.88
C ALA A 96 -4.51 18.85 11.04
N ILE A 97 -4.14 17.63 11.45
CA ILE A 97 -3.12 17.37 12.49
C ILE A 97 -1.78 17.98 12.04
N ARG A 98 -1.31 17.69 10.81
CA ARG A 98 -0.06 18.28 10.28
C ARG A 98 -0.07 19.81 10.31
N LYS A 99 -1.20 20.44 10.02
CA LYS A 99 -1.35 21.90 10.04
C LYS A 99 -1.33 22.46 11.47
N GLU A 100 -1.97 21.78 12.41
CA GLU A 100 -2.06 22.17 13.83
C GLU A 100 -0.74 22.02 14.58
N PHE A 101 0.04 20.99 14.23
CA PHE A 101 1.31 20.64 14.88
C PHE A 101 2.55 20.94 14.01
N ARG A 102 2.40 21.82 13.01
CA ARG A 102 3.47 22.23 12.09
C ARG A 102 4.72 22.75 12.81
N ASP A 103 4.55 23.37 13.97
CA ASP A 103 5.63 24.03 14.74
C ASP A 103 6.44 23.08 15.63
N THR A 104 5.91 21.91 16.01
CA THR A 104 6.63 20.92 16.85
C THR A 104 7.65 20.10 16.05
N ALA A 105 7.45 19.95 14.73
CA ALA A 105 8.42 19.31 13.84
C ALA A 105 9.68 20.18 13.59
N GLY A 106 9.64 21.48 13.86
CA GLY A 106 10.64 22.46 13.40
C GLY A 106 11.92 22.59 14.24
N ALA A 107 11.98 22.04 15.46
CA ALA A 107 13.15 22.22 16.35
C ALA A 107 13.89 20.91 16.70
N GLY A 108 13.17 19.78 16.76
CA GLY A 108 13.77 18.47 17.05
C GLY A 108 14.29 17.74 15.81
N ALA A 109 13.61 17.86 14.66
CA ALA A 109 13.98 17.17 13.43
C ALA A 109 15.34 17.62 12.87
N ALA A 110 15.65 18.92 12.94
CA ALA A 110 16.91 19.48 12.48
C ALA A 110 18.12 19.00 13.31
N ALA A 111 17.93 18.66 14.59
CA ALA A 111 18.98 18.14 15.46
C ALA A 111 19.22 16.63 15.27
N ASP A 112 18.18 15.88 14.88
CA ASP A 112 18.25 14.45 14.59
C ASP A 112 18.75 14.15 13.16
N GLU A 113 18.48 15.05 12.21
CA GLU A 113 19.07 15.07 10.86
C GLU A 113 20.61 15.16 10.88
N ALA A 114 21.18 15.84 11.88
CA ALA A 114 22.63 15.99 12.03
C ALA A 114 23.35 14.77 12.64
N LYS A 115 22.62 13.81 13.23
CA LYS A 115 23.19 12.63 13.92
C LYS A 115 23.07 11.31 13.15
N ARG A 116 22.22 11.22 12.12
CA ARG A 116 22.00 10.03 11.29
C ARG A 116 22.97 9.97 10.10
N GLY A 117 24.23 9.68 10.40
CA GLY A 117 25.25 9.40 9.39
C GLY A 117 25.01 8.06 8.67
N GLU A 118 24.15 8.08 7.66
CA GLU A 118 24.35 7.46 6.35
C GLU A 118 23.69 8.43 5.38
N THR A 119 24.47 9.33 4.78
CA THR A 119 23.98 10.25 3.75
C THR A 119 23.58 9.42 2.53
N SER A 120 22.34 8.91 2.51
CA SER A 120 21.73 8.41 1.29
C SER A 120 21.82 9.53 0.27
N ALA A 121 22.56 9.31 -0.81
CA ALA A 121 22.67 10.28 -1.90
C ALA A 121 21.25 10.70 -2.31
N SER A 122 20.96 12.00 -2.24
CA SER A 122 19.71 12.58 -2.68
C SER A 122 19.95 13.45 -3.90
N GLY A 123 19.03 13.42 -4.85
CA GLY A 123 19.21 14.05 -6.16
C GLY A 123 17.90 14.48 -6.79
N GLU A 124 18.02 15.09 -7.95
CA GLU A 124 16.86 15.42 -8.79
C GLU A 124 16.42 14.17 -9.56
N ALA A 125 15.12 14.02 -9.78
CA ALA A 125 14.58 12.92 -10.58
C ALA A 125 14.62 13.28 -12.07
N TYR A 126 15.04 12.33 -12.90
CA TYR A 126 15.06 12.44 -14.37
C TYR A 126 14.27 11.30 -14.99
N VAL A 127 13.54 11.59 -16.07
CA VAL A 127 12.72 10.64 -16.83
C VAL A 127 13.03 10.74 -18.32
N TRP A 128 12.83 9.64 -19.05
CA TRP A 128 12.89 9.56 -20.50
C TRP A 128 12.16 8.30 -20.98
N GLY A 129 11.88 8.21 -22.27
CA GLY A 129 11.09 7.15 -22.90
C GLY A 129 9.67 7.58 -23.22
N GLN A 130 8.76 6.61 -23.24
CA GLN A 130 7.34 6.78 -23.52
C GLN A 130 6.58 7.38 -22.33
N GLY A 131 5.55 8.17 -22.61
CA GLY A 131 4.72 8.89 -21.64
C GLY A 131 3.21 8.77 -21.86
N ASP A 132 2.75 7.94 -22.80
CA ASP A 132 1.32 7.72 -23.14
C ASP A 132 0.43 7.37 -21.94
N SER A 133 1.02 6.91 -20.84
CA SER A 133 0.33 6.56 -19.59
C SER A 133 0.74 7.46 -18.43
N ALA A 134 1.14 8.70 -18.73
CA ALA A 134 1.56 9.72 -17.77
C ALA A 134 2.84 9.37 -16.97
N GLN A 135 3.54 8.26 -17.27
CA GLN A 135 4.65 7.74 -16.48
C GLN A 135 5.91 8.63 -16.47
N LEU A 136 5.97 9.62 -17.37
CA LEU A 136 7.02 10.65 -17.33
C LEU A 136 6.79 11.67 -16.20
N GLY A 137 5.56 11.90 -15.76
CA GLY A 137 5.29 12.81 -14.66
C GLY A 137 5.63 14.27 -14.96
N LEU A 138 5.66 14.69 -16.23
CA LEU A 138 6.10 16.04 -16.63
C LEU A 138 4.97 17.08 -16.70
N GLY A 139 3.75 16.71 -16.29
CA GLY A 139 2.54 17.51 -16.40
C GLY A 139 2.05 17.60 -17.85
N GLY A 140 0.72 17.65 -18.03
CA GLY A 140 0.11 17.65 -19.35
C GLY A 140 0.38 16.38 -20.16
N ASP A 141 -0.12 16.38 -21.39
CA ASP A 141 -0.05 15.24 -22.31
C ASP A 141 1.32 15.19 -23.01
N VAL A 142 2.28 14.57 -22.34
CA VAL A 142 3.66 14.41 -22.83
C VAL A 142 3.92 12.95 -23.19
N ASP A 143 3.80 12.64 -24.47
CA ASP A 143 3.89 11.26 -24.97
C ASP A 143 5.31 10.70 -25.04
N GLU A 144 6.35 11.54 -25.15
CA GLU A 144 7.73 11.07 -25.30
C GLU A 144 8.79 12.07 -24.82
N ARG A 145 9.88 11.53 -24.25
CA ARG A 145 11.16 12.24 -24.06
C ARG A 145 12.33 11.35 -24.47
N ARG A 146 13.07 11.74 -25.51
CA ARG A 146 14.25 10.99 -26.01
C ARG A 146 15.54 11.21 -25.21
N ARG A 147 15.51 12.10 -24.22
CA ARG A 147 16.66 12.46 -23.41
C ARG A 147 16.24 12.59 -21.95
N PRO A 148 17.13 12.30 -20.99
CA PRO A 148 16.87 12.53 -19.58
C PRO A 148 16.36 13.96 -19.37
N THR A 149 15.15 14.06 -18.85
CA THR A 149 14.43 15.31 -18.60
C THR A 149 14.11 15.37 -17.12
N ARG A 150 14.48 16.47 -16.47
CA ARG A 150 14.22 16.65 -15.04
C ARG A 150 12.71 16.73 -14.79
N VAL A 151 12.23 16.02 -13.78
CA VAL A 151 10.86 16.15 -13.27
C VAL A 151 10.79 17.41 -12.41
N THR A 152 10.10 18.44 -12.90
CA THR A 152 9.98 19.74 -12.22
C THR A 152 8.57 20.04 -11.72
N THR A 153 7.64 19.11 -11.90
CA THR A 153 6.22 19.26 -11.58
C THR A 153 5.89 18.78 -10.17
N GLY A 154 4.78 19.30 -9.63
CA GLY A 154 4.34 18.98 -8.27
C GLY A 154 5.42 19.25 -7.23
N ALA A 155 5.43 18.46 -6.16
CA ALA A 155 6.42 18.60 -5.10
C ALA A 155 7.84 18.17 -5.52
N MET A 156 7.98 17.37 -6.60
CA MET A 156 9.28 16.92 -7.09
C MET A 156 10.11 18.03 -7.75
N GLY A 157 9.50 19.19 -8.05
CA GLY A 157 10.22 20.36 -8.51
C GLY A 157 11.24 20.90 -7.51
N GLU A 158 10.99 20.73 -6.22
CA GLU A 158 11.86 21.21 -5.14
C GLU A 158 12.44 20.07 -4.30
N ALA A 159 11.75 18.93 -4.21
CA ALA A 159 12.18 17.79 -3.42
C ALA A 159 13.40 17.09 -4.04
N ARG A 160 14.22 16.47 -3.18
CA ARG A 160 15.31 15.59 -3.59
C ARG A 160 14.93 14.13 -3.34
N ALA A 161 14.96 13.33 -4.39
CA ALA A 161 14.72 11.90 -4.31
C ALA A 161 15.95 11.17 -3.76
N THR A 162 15.74 10.28 -2.81
CA THR A 162 16.73 9.30 -2.34
C THR A 162 16.57 7.96 -3.05
N ARG A 163 15.37 7.63 -3.54
CA ARG A 163 15.09 6.42 -4.34
C ARG A 163 14.05 6.73 -5.42
N ILE A 164 14.20 6.11 -6.58
CA ILE A 164 13.21 6.08 -7.66
C ILE A 164 12.95 4.63 -8.00
N ALA A 165 11.69 4.25 -8.20
CA ALA A 165 11.31 2.93 -8.68
C ALA A 165 10.31 3.09 -9.83
N ALA A 166 10.70 2.59 -11.01
CA ALA A 166 9.87 2.61 -12.21
C ALA A 166 9.11 1.28 -12.32
N GLY A 167 7.78 1.37 -12.40
CA GLY A 167 6.89 0.24 -12.65
C GLY A 167 6.61 0.06 -14.13
N GLY A 168 5.60 -0.74 -14.45
CA GLY A 168 5.19 -0.97 -15.86
C GLY A 168 4.76 0.32 -16.55
N THR A 169 3.84 1.07 -15.92
CA THR A 169 3.28 2.32 -16.48
C THR A 169 3.13 3.44 -15.44
N HIS A 170 3.86 3.35 -14.33
CA HIS A 170 3.89 4.36 -13.27
C HIS A 170 5.27 4.43 -12.61
N THR A 171 5.48 5.46 -11.81
CA THR A 171 6.75 5.68 -11.09
C THR A 171 6.48 6.04 -9.64
N LEU A 172 7.32 5.54 -8.74
CA LEU A 172 7.40 5.94 -7.35
C LEU A 172 8.71 6.68 -7.07
N ALA A 173 8.64 7.70 -6.21
CA ALA A 173 9.81 8.39 -5.69
C ALA A 173 9.74 8.48 -4.17
N LEU A 174 10.85 8.14 -3.51
CA LEU A 174 11.05 8.44 -2.09
C LEU A 174 11.95 9.66 -1.98
N THR A 175 11.51 10.65 -1.22
CA THR A 175 12.24 11.90 -1.00
C THR A 175 13.01 11.87 0.31
N SER A 176 13.97 12.78 0.47
CA SER A 176 14.89 12.80 1.63
C SER A 176 14.19 13.05 2.98
N ASP A 177 13.00 13.66 2.97
CA ASP A 177 12.16 13.86 4.14
C ASP A 177 11.31 12.62 4.49
N GLY A 178 11.42 11.54 3.72
CA GLY A 178 10.66 10.30 3.90
C GLY A 178 9.28 10.30 3.24
N ALA A 179 8.93 11.33 2.46
CA ALA A 179 7.67 11.34 1.71
C ALA A 179 7.76 10.49 0.43
N CYS A 180 6.71 9.71 0.19
CA CYS A 180 6.53 8.92 -1.02
C CYS A 180 5.65 9.68 -2.02
N TYR A 181 6.07 9.74 -3.27
CA TYR A 181 5.35 10.34 -4.39
C TYR A 181 5.13 9.32 -5.50
N SER A 182 4.04 9.47 -6.25
CA SER A 182 3.68 8.59 -7.35
C SER A 182 3.05 9.37 -8.52
N TRP A 183 3.29 8.90 -9.75
CA TRP A 183 2.68 9.40 -10.98
C TRP A 183 2.63 8.33 -12.07
N GLY A 184 1.82 8.54 -13.11
CA GLY A 184 1.55 7.57 -14.19
C GLY A 184 0.17 6.92 -14.09
N ASN A 185 0.03 5.73 -14.68
CA ASN A 185 -1.24 5.02 -14.77
C ASN A 185 -1.79 4.68 -13.37
N ASN A 186 -3.09 4.93 -13.15
CA ASN A 186 -3.77 4.56 -11.91
C ASN A 186 -5.01 3.68 -12.09
N ASP A 187 -5.18 3.05 -13.26
CA ASP A 187 -6.34 2.21 -13.55
C ASP A 187 -6.45 1.05 -12.56
N ASN A 188 -5.29 0.56 -12.10
CA ASN A 188 -5.16 -0.54 -11.14
C ASN A 188 -4.87 -0.07 -9.71
N GLY A 189 -4.91 1.24 -9.44
CA GLY A 189 -4.63 1.79 -8.11
C GLY A 189 -3.13 1.84 -7.77
N ALA A 190 -2.26 1.68 -8.77
CA ALA A 190 -0.80 1.59 -8.62
C ALA A 190 -0.15 2.87 -8.05
N LEU A 191 -0.85 4.01 -8.07
CA LEU A 191 -0.37 5.25 -7.46
C LEU A 191 -0.60 5.31 -5.95
N GLY A 192 -1.48 4.50 -5.37
CA GLY A 192 -1.69 4.47 -3.91
C GLY A 192 -2.27 5.77 -3.33
N ARG A 193 -2.94 6.58 -4.15
CA ARG A 193 -3.51 7.86 -3.77
C ARG A 193 -4.80 8.14 -4.54
N VAL A 194 -5.60 9.07 -4.02
CA VAL A 194 -6.77 9.57 -4.74
C VAL A 194 -6.30 10.34 -5.96
N VAL A 195 -6.86 9.96 -7.11
CA VAL A 195 -6.75 10.70 -8.37
C VAL A 195 -8.17 11.08 -8.76
N ASN A 196 -8.46 12.37 -8.79
CA ASN A 196 -9.75 12.88 -9.26
C ASN A 196 -9.54 13.68 -10.54
N LYS A 197 -9.68 13.00 -11.69
CA LYS A 197 -9.49 13.58 -13.03
C LYS A 197 -10.49 14.71 -13.35
N ASP A 198 -11.67 14.70 -12.72
CA ASP A 198 -12.67 15.75 -12.91
C ASP A 198 -12.27 17.06 -12.23
N ALA A 199 -11.60 16.96 -11.08
CA ALA A 199 -11.12 18.12 -10.33
C ALA A 199 -9.74 18.59 -10.80
N ASP A 200 -8.88 17.65 -11.19
CA ASP A 200 -7.53 17.90 -11.67
C ASP A 200 -7.18 16.91 -12.79
N PRO A 201 -7.33 17.32 -14.07
CA PRO A 201 -6.99 16.49 -15.23
C PRO A 201 -5.53 16.02 -15.25
N ASP A 202 -4.62 16.75 -14.60
CA ASP A 202 -3.19 16.45 -14.56
C ASP A 202 -2.80 15.59 -13.35
N ALA A 203 -3.76 15.12 -12.55
CA ALA A 203 -3.49 14.41 -11.30
C ALA A 203 -2.68 13.11 -11.46
N GLU A 204 -2.65 12.49 -12.65
CA GLU A 204 -1.77 11.35 -12.99
C GLU A 204 -0.45 11.78 -13.66
N TYR A 205 -0.48 12.91 -14.36
CA TYR A 205 0.63 13.46 -15.15
C TYR A 205 1.66 14.21 -14.31
N ALA A 206 1.40 14.44 -13.02
CA ALA A 206 2.34 15.04 -12.09
C ALA A 206 2.55 14.15 -10.84
N PRO A 207 3.74 14.22 -10.21
CA PRO A 207 4.00 13.58 -8.92
C PRO A 207 3.03 14.06 -7.84
N GLY A 208 2.24 13.13 -7.32
CA GLY A 208 1.33 13.34 -6.19
C GLY A 208 1.76 12.53 -4.99
N LYS A 209 1.53 13.05 -3.78
CA LYS A 209 1.94 12.40 -2.54
C LYS A 209 1.11 11.14 -2.27
N VAL A 210 1.77 10.05 -1.92
CA VAL A 210 1.16 8.83 -1.37
C VAL A 210 0.99 9.02 0.13
N GLU A 211 -0.26 9.00 0.59
CA GLU A 211 -0.57 9.20 2.00
C GLU A 211 -0.49 7.88 2.75
N LEU A 212 0.56 7.73 3.55
CA LEU A 212 0.70 6.70 4.57
C LEU A 212 0.35 7.28 5.95
N PRO A 213 0.14 6.43 6.97
CA PRO A 213 -0.11 6.92 8.31
C PRO A 213 0.97 7.85 8.84
N LEU A 214 0.58 8.82 9.68
CA LEU A 214 1.46 9.93 10.07
C LEU A 214 2.73 9.51 10.82
N ASP A 215 2.70 8.39 11.50
CA ASP A 215 3.81 7.76 12.23
C ASP A 215 4.67 6.82 11.36
N VAL A 216 4.29 6.63 10.09
CA VAL A 216 5.00 5.74 9.17
C VAL A 216 6.08 6.51 8.42
N LYS A 217 7.34 6.18 8.73
CA LYS A 217 8.51 6.67 8.00
C LYS A 217 8.97 5.66 6.96
N VAL A 218 8.85 6.01 5.68
CA VAL A 218 9.29 5.18 4.55
C VAL A 218 10.79 5.35 4.34
N VAL A 219 11.50 4.24 4.09
CA VAL A 219 12.95 4.19 3.83
C VAL A 219 13.30 3.57 2.48
N MET A 220 12.37 2.84 1.87
CA MET A 220 12.55 2.25 0.55
C MET A 220 11.19 2.07 -0.14
N VAL A 221 11.19 2.15 -1.47
CA VAL A 221 10.03 1.87 -2.31
C VAL A 221 10.40 0.86 -3.38
N SER A 222 9.44 0.02 -3.77
CA SER A 222 9.55 -0.88 -4.92
C SER A 222 8.22 -0.91 -5.66
N THR A 223 8.25 -1.27 -6.93
CA THR A 223 7.05 -1.34 -7.77
C THR A 223 7.18 -2.43 -8.80
N GLY A 224 6.06 -3.05 -9.16
CA GLY A 224 5.95 -3.94 -10.32
C GLY A 224 5.15 -3.30 -11.44
N ASP A 225 4.40 -4.12 -12.15
CA ASP A 225 3.59 -3.67 -13.29
C ASP A 225 2.40 -2.82 -12.86
N SER A 226 1.68 -3.26 -11.84
CA SER A 226 0.41 -2.65 -11.41
C SER A 226 0.30 -2.46 -9.88
N HIS A 227 1.41 -2.60 -9.15
CA HIS A 227 1.47 -2.41 -7.69
C HIS A 227 2.62 -1.55 -7.22
N GLY A 228 2.47 -0.96 -6.03
CA GLY A 228 3.53 -0.26 -5.32
C GLY A 228 3.72 -0.81 -3.91
N CYS A 229 4.95 -0.76 -3.41
CA CYS A 229 5.30 -1.12 -2.04
C CYS A 229 6.20 -0.05 -1.41
N ALA A 230 6.03 0.13 -0.10
CA ALA A 230 6.85 0.98 0.74
C ALA A 230 7.32 0.21 1.97
N LEU A 231 8.64 0.16 2.17
CA LEU A 231 9.27 -0.38 3.37
C LEU A 231 9.50 0.76 4.37
N THR A 232 9.10 0.52 5.60
CA THR A 232 9.23 1.48 6.69
C THR A 232 10.51 1.25 7.49
N GLU A 233 10.91 2.26 8.27
CA GLU A 233 12.01 2.12 9.24
C GLU A 233 11.73 1.06 10.33
N SER A 234 10.46 0.82 10.65
CA SER A 234 10.05 -0.25 11.56
C SER A 234 10.24 -1.66 10.98
N GLY A 235 10.54 -1.78 9.68
CA GLY A 235 10.65 -3.05 8.96
C GLY A 235 9.31 -3.63 8.53
N GLU A 236 8.26 -2.81 8.50
CA GLU A 236 6.94 -3.15 7.98
C GLU A 236 6.88 -2.85 6.48
N VAL A 237 6.03 -3.58 5.74
CA VAL A 237 5.79 -3.29 4.32
C VAL A 237 4.34 -2.89 4.13
N TRP A 238 4.17 -1.75 3.48
CA TRP A 238 2.89 -1.23 3.00
C TRP A 238 2.80 -1.46 1.50
N ALA A 239 1.60 -1.81 1.01
CA ALA A 239 1.38 -2.12 -0.39
C ALA A 239 0.04 -1.57 -0.89
N TRP A 240 -0.03 -1.32 -2.20
CA TRP A 240 -1.22 -0.87 -2.91
C TRP A 240 -1.14 -1.29 -4.39
N GLY A 241 -2.26 -1.20 -5.09
CA GLY A 241 -2.41 -1.56 -6.50
C GLY A 241 -3.10 -2.90 -6.68
N GLN A 242 -2.60 -3.68 -7.64
CA GLN A 242 -3.17 -4.95 -8.08
C GLN A 242 -2.06 -5.88 -8.58
N PHE A 243 -2.21 -7.19 -8.35
CA PHE A 243 -1.41 -8.20 -9.03
C PHE A 243 -2.19 -8.79 -10.21
N ARG A 244 -1.47 -9.26 -11.21
CA ARG A 244 -2.03 -9.95 -12.37
C ARG A 244 -1.55 -11.40 -12.45
N THR A 245 -2.33 -12.18 -13.17
CA THR A 245 -2.02 -13.53 -13.65
C THR A 245 -2.07 -13.54 -15.18
N THR A 246 -1.78 -14.67 -15.82
CA THR A 246 -1.92 -14.78 -17.29
C THR A 246 -3.32 -14.48 -17.80
N ASN A 247 -4.34 -14.59 -16.93
CA ASN A 247 -5.75 -14.38 -17.26
C ASN A 247 -6.24 -12.97 -16.90
N GLY A 248 -5.35 -12.11 -16.40
CA GLY A 248 -5.60 -10.70 -16.17
C GLY A 248 -5.56 -10.30 -14.70
N ALA A 249 -6.47 -9.40 -14.31
CA ALA A 249 -6.60 -8.88 -12.95
C ALA A 249 -6.75 -10.00 -11.91
N TRP A 250 -5.96 -9.97 -10.84
CA TRP A 250 -6.01 -10.92 -9.75
C TRP A 250 -6.12 -10.23 -8.39
N ALA A 251 -6.33 -11.02 -7.34
CA ALA A 251 -6.43 -10.52 -5.97
C ALA A 251 -5.10 -9.91 -5.50
N PHE A 252 -5.19 -8.94 -4.59
CA PHE A 252 -4.03 -8.21 -4.09
C PHE A 252 -3.93 -8.23 -2.56
N ASN A 253 -5.05 -7.98 -1.88
CA ASN A 253 -5.10 -7.92 -0.44
C ASN A 253 -5.68 -9.22 0.13
N PRO A 254 -4.93 -9.96 0.97
CA PRO A 254 -5.39 -11.23 1.54
C PRO A 254 -6.64 -11.10 2.41
N ASN A 255 -7.01 -9.88 2.83
CA ASN A 255 -8.22 -9.63 3.62
C ASN A 255 -9.44 -9.32 2.74
N THR A 256 -9.23 -8.91 1.48
CA THR A 256 -10.29 -8.47 0.55
C THR A 256 -10.05 -9.06 -0.84
N LEU A 257 -10.20 -10.38 -0.98
CA LEU A 257 -9.93 -11.08 -2.25
C LEU A 257 -10.88 -10.68 -3.39
N ASP A 258 -12.07 -10.24 -3.04
CA ASP A 258 -13.13 -9.77 -3.95
C ASP A 258 -12.87 -8.35 -4.48
N ALA A 259 -12.00 -7.59 -3.82
CA ALA A 259 -11.61 -6.28 -4.29
C ALA A 259 -10.69 -6.40 -5.51
N GLN A 260 -11.12 -5.84 -6.64
CA GLN A 260 -10.32 -5.85 -7.87
C GLN A 260 -9.01 -5.07 -7.72
N LYS A 261 -8.94 -4.05 -6.86
CA LYS A 261 -7.70 -3.29 -6.61
C LYS A 261 -7.69 -2.66 -5.23
N THR A 262 -6.50 -2.34 -4.74
CA THR A 262 -6.30 -1.61 -3.50
C THR A 262 -5.72 -0.23 -3.79
N SER A 263 -6.56 0.82 -3.81
CA SER A 263 -6.12 2.17 -4.23
C SER A 263 -5.42 2.96 -3.12
N PHE A 264 -5.31 2.41 -1.91
CA PHE A 264 -4.67 3.02 -0.76
C PHE A 264 -3.68 2.07 -0.09
N PRO A 265 -2.58 2.58 0.47
CA PRO A 265 -1.61 1.74 1.17
C PRO A 265 -2.27 0.99 2.33
N PHE A 266 -2.05 -0.32 2.40
CA PHE A 266 -2.31 -1.11 3.59
C PHE A 266 -1.05 -1.86 4.02
N LYS A 267 -0.96 -2.18 5.31
CA LYS A 267 0.14 -2.98 5.85
C LYS A 267 -0.02 -4.44 5.43
N ILE A 268 0.87 -4.91 4.55
CA ILE A 268 0.87 -6.30 4.07
C ILE A 268 1.85 -7.18 4.87
N TYR A 269 2.95 -6.61 5.34
CA TYR A 269 3.95 -7.30 6.16
C TYR A 269 4.13 -6.59 7.50
N ALA A 270 3.95 -7.35 8.58
CA ALA A 270 4.24 -6.93 9.95
C ALA A 270 5.19 -7.94 10.58
N PRO A 271 6.45 -7.58 10.87
CA PRO A 271 7.42 -8.50 11.44
C PRO A 271 7.03 -8.91 12.86
N ALA A 272 7.07 -10.20 13.18
CA ALA A 272 6.71 -10.69 14.52
C ALA A 272 7.79 -10.39 15.57
N SER A 273 9.02 -10.10 15.14
CA SER A 273 10.15 -9.80 16.00
C SER A 273 11.11 -8.79 15.39
N SER A 274 12.08 -8.30 16.15
CA SER A 274 13.13 -7.41 15.65
C SER A 274 14.01 -8.07 14.57
N LYS A 275 14.16 -9.40 14.62
CA LYS A 275 14.94 -10.18 13.65
C LYS A 275 14.24 -10.31 12.30
N GLU A 276 12.92 -10.43 12.32
CA GLU A 276 12.09 -10.53 11.12
C GLU A 276 11.94 -9.19 10.38
N ARG A 277 12.24 -8.05 11.02
CA ARG A 277 12.13 -6.73 10.37
C ARG A 277 12.75 -6.73 8.98
N ALA A 278 11.97 -6.34 7.98
CA ALA A 278 12.47 -6.22 6.62
C ALA A 278 13.55 -5.12 6.56
N LYS A 279 14.66 -5.43 5.89
CA LYS A 279 15.73 -4.47 5.57
C LYS A 279 15.74 -4.11 4.08
N THR A 280 15.12 -4.92 3.23
CA THR A 280 15.05 -4.69 1.78
C THR A 280 13.75 -5.26 1.22
N ILE A 281 13.19 -4.57 0.24
CA ILE A 281 12.09 -5.06 -0.60
C ILE A 281 12.46 -4.91 -2.07
N VAL A 282 12.08 -5.89 -2.88
CA VAL A 282 12.17 -5.82 -4.36
C VAL A 282 10.89 -6.36 -4.96
N SER A 283 10.54 -5.88 -6.15
CA SER A 283 9.34 -6.30 -6.87
C SER A 283 9.71 -6.78 -8.26
N GLY A 284 9.12 -7.89 -8.69
CA GLY A 284 8.98 -8.20 -10.11
C GLY A 284 7.67 -7.65 -10.65
N VAL A 285 7.18 -8.19 -11.77
CA VAL A 285 5.94 -7.72 -12.42
C VAL A 285 4.73 -7.84 -11.47
N ASP A 286 4.51 -9.04 -10.92
CA ASP A 286 3.35 -9.34 -10.06
C ASP A 286 3.71 -10.10 -8.77
N HIS A 287 4.95 -9.95 -8.29
CA HIS A 287 5.39 -10.54 -7.03
C HIS A 287 6.35 -9.62 -6.29
N VAL A 288 6.45 -9.84 -4.99
CA VAL A 288 7.32 -9.05 -4.12
C VAL A 288 8.14 -10.00 -3.26
N LEU A 289 9.40 -9.62 -3.05
CA LEU A 289 10.29 -10.25 -2.09
C LEU A 289 10.64 -9.24 -1.00
N ALA A 290 10.74 -9.73 0.24
CA ALA A 290 11.32 -8.99 1.36
C ALA A 290 12.46 -9.80 1.97
N LEU A 291 13.54 -9.11 2.35
CA LEU A 291 14.67 -9.68 3.07
C LEU A 291 14.65 -9.15 4.50
N SER A 292 14.60 -10.05 5.48
CA SER A 292 14.65 -9.69 6.91
C SER A 292 16.08 -9.43 7.39
N ARG A 293 16.21 -8.86 8.59
CA ARG A 293 17.52 -8.61 9.22
C ARG A 293 18.30 -9.87 9.52
N GLU A 294 17.62 -10.98 9.81
CA GLU A 294 18.24 -12.30 10.04
C GLU A 294 18.49 -13.10 8.76
N GLY A 295 18.33 -12.49 7.58
CA GLY A 295 18.59 -13.16 6.30
C GLY A 295 17.45 -14.08 5.83
N GLY A 296 16.25 -13.96 6.40
CA GLY A 296 15.06 -14.65 5.93
C GLY A 296 14.48 -13.97 4.69
N VAL A 297 14.15 -14.76 3.66
CA VAL A 297 13.46 -14.28 2.46
C VAL A 297 11.98 -14.57 2.57
N TYR A 298 11.15 -13.56 2.34
CA TYR A 298 9.69 -13.68 2.30
C TYR A 298 9.21 -13.31 0.90
N SER A 299 8.19 -14.01 0.40
CA SER A 299 7.59 -13.73 -0.90
C SER A 299 6.07 -13.70 -0.82
N TRP A 300 5.43 -12.91 -1.69
CA TRP A 300 3.98 -12.91 -1.90
C TRP A 300 3.61 -12.34 -3.28
N GLY A 301 2.37 -12.59 -3.69
CA GLY A 301 1.82 -12.14 -4.97
C GLY A 301 1.46 -13.31 -5.88
N CYS A 302 1.58 -13.09 -7.19
CA CYS A 302 1.33 -14.11 -8.20
C CYS A 302 2.36 -15.25 -8.07
N SER A 303 1.90 -16.49 -8.09
CA SER A 303 2.76 -17.69 -8.00
C SER A 303 3.05 -18.34 -9.34
N GLU A 304 2.35 -17.93 -10.40
CA GLU A 304 2.53 -18.49 -11.73
C GLU A 304 4.00 -18.48 -12.16
N LYS A 305 4.45 -19.57 -12.77
CA LYS A 305 5.84 -19.83 -13.14
C LYS A 305 6.79 -19.98 -11.94
N GLY A 306 6.26 -20.21 -10.74
CA GLY A 306 7.05 -20.56 -9.56
C GLY A 306 7.77 -19.38 -8.90
N ARG A 307 7.44 -18.14 -9.27
CA ARG A 307 8.17 -16.92 -8.84
C ARG A 307 8.15 -16.65 -7.33
N LEU A 308 7.27 -17.31 -6.56
CA LEU A 308 7.29 -17.23 -5.09
C LEU A 308 8.28 -18.18 -4.42
N GLY A 309 8.70 -19.26 -5.09
CA GLY A 309 9.71 -20.20 -4.57
C GLY A 309 9.27 -21.04 -3.36
N ARG A 310 7.98 -21.03 -3.01
CA ARG A 310 7.44 -21.64 -1.76
C ARG A 310 6.08 -22.32 -1.96
N VAL A 311 5.77 -22.70 -3.18
CA VAL A 311 4.47 -23.23 -3.58
C VAL A 311 4.65 -24.52 -4.38
N ASP A 312 3.67 -25.41 -4.31
CA ASP A 312 3.67 -26.64 -5.11
C ASP A 312 3.44 -26.34 -6.60
N ALA A 313 3.80 -27.29 -7.46
CA ALA A 313 3.74 -27.12 -8.92
C ALA A 313 2.34 -26.71 -9.43
N SER A 314 1.26 -27.25 -8.86
CA SER A 314 -0.11 -26.90 -9.24
C SER A 314 -0.45 -25.44 -8.96
N GLU A 315 0.05 -24.88 -7.85
CA GLU A 315 -0.16 -23.47 -7.48
C GLU A 315 0.74 -22.51 -8.25
N ALA A 316 1.79 -23.04 -8.87
CA ALA A 316 2.65 -22.32 -9.78
C ALA A 316 2.13 -22.30 -11.23
N GLU A 317 1.02 -22.96 -11.53
CA GLU A 317 0.44 -23.04 -12.87
C GLU A 317 -0.87 -22.27 -13.01
N ASP A 318 -1.75 -22.33 -12.00
CA ASP A 318 -3.08 -21.74 -12.08
C ASP A 318 -3.49 -21.06 -10.76
N ASN A 319 -3.31 -19.73 -10.72
CA ASN A 319 -3.74 -18.88 -9.60
C ASN A 319 -5.23 -18.53 -9.64
N GLU A 320 -5.90 -18.69 -10.78
CA GLU A 320 -7.28 -18.27 -10.97
C GLU A 320 -8.23 -19.25 -10.32
N GLN A 321 -8.04 -20.55 -10.60
CA GLN A 321 -8.84 -21.64 -10.07
C GLN A 321 -8.50 -22.00 -8.62
N ALA A 322 -7.47 -21.34 -8.05
CA ALA A 322 -7.13 -21.47 -6.65
C ALA A 322 -8.31 -21.09 -5.75
N SER A 323 -8.53 -21.89 -4.70
CA SER A 323 -9.50 -21.55 -3.64
C SER A 323 -9.10 -20.27 -2.93
N ASP A 324 -10.05 -19.63 -2.27
CA ASP A 324 -9.79 -18.42 -1.49
C ASP A 324 -8.69 -18.64 -0.43
N ASP A 325 -8.65 -19.80 0.21
CA ASP A 325 -7.61 -20.12 1.20
C ASP A 325 -6.20 -20.16 0.57
N VAL A 326 -6.09 -20.74 -0.63
CA VAL A 326 -4.84 -20.73 -1.40
C VAL A 326 -4.48 -19.29 -1.77
N LYS A 327 -5.41 -18.51 -2.32
CA LYS A 327 -5.19 -17.10 -2.66
C LYS A 327 -4.71 -16.28 -1.45
N ARG A 328 -5.33 -16.44 -0.27
CA ARG A 328 -4.88 -15.77 0.96
C ARG A 328 -3.45 -16.17 1.33
N ARG A 329 -3.10 -17.46 1.24
CA ARG A 329 -1.74 -17.93 1.54
C ARG A 329 -0.69 -17.43 0.54
N LEU A 330 -1.05 -17.29 -0.74
CA LEU A 330 -0.16 -16.75 -1.77
C LEU A 330 0.08 -15.24 -1.57
N LEU A 331 -0.98 -14.50 -1.20
CA LEU A 331 -0.91 -13.06 -0.93
C LEU A 331 -0.33 -12.70 0.44
N THR A 332 -0.32 -13.63 1.39
CA THR A 332 0.30 -13.43 2.71
C THR A 332 1.81 -13.59 2.59
N PRO A 333 2.62 -12.58 2.97
CA PRO A 333 4.07 -12.72 3.04
C PRO A 333 4.47 -13.95 3.84
N SER A 334 5.13 -14.90 3.17
CA SER A 334 5.55 -16.15 3.80
C SER A 334 6.99 -16.48 3.42
N ARG A 335 7.68 -17.14 4.35
CA ARG A 335 9.10 -17.43 4.24
C ARG A 335 9.38 -18.43 3.10
N VAL A 336 10.43 -18.17 2.33
CA VAL A 336 10.94 -19.05 1.28
C VAL A 336 12.00 -19.95 1.90
N ALA A 337 11.83 -21.27 1.78
CA ALA A 337 12.79 -22.24 2.30
C ALA A 337 13.91 -22.48 1.26
N LEU A 338 15.14 -22.10 1.59
CA LEU A 338 16.30 -22.28 0.72
C LEU A 338 17.10 -23.53 1.12
N PRO A 339 17.34 -24.48 0.19
CA PRO A 339 18.12 -25.67 0.49
C PRO A 339 19.60 -25.30 0.71
N LYS A 340 20.32 -26.04 1.56
CA LYS A 340 21.78 -25.81 1.70
C LYS A 340 22.54 -26.22 0.45
N SER A 341 23.50 -25.41 0.02
CA SER A 341 24.54 -25.85 -0.92
C SER A 341 25.43 -26.91 -0.23
N GLY A 342 25.60 -28.09 -0.84
CA GLY A 342 26.58 -29.09 -0.41
C GLY A 342 26.19 -30.04 0.74
N GLY A 343 24.94 -30.06 1.19
CA GLY A 343 24.48 -31.05 2.17
C GLY A 343 24.23 -32.41 1.54
N GLY A 344 25.11 -33.39 1.81
CA GLY A 344 24.82 -34.79 1.53
C GLY A 344 23.51 -35.24 2.21
N ILE A 345 22.85 -36.24 1.64
CA ILE A 345 21.63 -36.86 2.18
C ILE A 345 21.87 -37.21 3.67
N GLY A 346 21.20 -36.50 4.60
CA GLY A 346 21.23 -36.79 6.03
C GLY A 346 21.68 -35.68 7.00
N SER A 347 22.00 -34.46 6.54
CA SER A 347 22.36 -33.35 7.44
C SER A 347 21.13 -32.75 8.15
N ALA A 348 20.69 -33.37 9.25
CA ALA A 348 19.56 -32.92 10.09
C ALA A 348 19.87 -31.77 11.09
N PHE A 349 21.07 -31.17 11.05
CA PHE A 349 21.53 -30.23 12.10
C PHE A 349 22.12 -28.91 11.58
N GLY A 350 21.82 -28.51 10.35
CA GLY A 350 22.28 -27.23 9.81
C GLY A 350 21.14 -26.23 9.66
N GLY A 351 21.23 -25.06 10.31
CA GLY A 351 20.28 -23.95 10.11
C GLY A 351 20.30 -23.36 8.69
N GLU A 352 19.24 -22.68 8.26
CA GLU A 352 19.11 -22.11 6.91
C GLU A 352 20.23 -21.13 6.51
N PRO A 353 20.54 -20.99 5.21
CA PRO A 353 21.56 -20.04 4.76
C PRO A 353 21.13 -18.60 5.06
N GLU A 354 22.10 -17.76 5.45
CA GLU A 354 21.87 -16.33 5.69
C GLU A 354 21.92 -15.56 4.37
N VAL A 355 20.77 -15.06 3.91
CA VAL A 355 20.68 -14.27 2.68
C VAL A 355 21.13 -12.84 2.94
N THR A 356 22.05 -12.34 2.12
CA THR A 356 22.58 -10.98 2.22
C THR A 356 21.94 -10.03 1.22
N ALA A 357 21.46 -10.53 0.08
CA ALA A 357 20.74 -9.72 -0.92
C ALA A 357 19.65 -10.51 -1.65
N ILE A 358 18.65 -9.79 -2.15
CA ILE A 358 17.56 -10.31 -2.97
C ILE A 358 17.44 -9.48 -4.26
N VAL A 359 17.07 -10.15 -5.35
CA VAL A 359 16.80 -9.51 -6.65
C VAL A 359 15.52 -10.12 -7.21
N ALA A 360 14.69 -9.29 -7.84
CA ALA A 360 13.56 -9.75 -8.62
C ALA A 360 13.75 -9.29 -10.06
N GLY A 361 13.65 -10.22 -11.00
CA GLY A 361 13.31 -9.90 -12.37
C GLY A 361 11.80 -9.92 -12.56
N ASP A 362 11.34 -9.86 -13.81
CA ASP A 362 9.92 -9.78 -14.10
C ASP A 362 9.13 -10.98 -13.56
N PHE A 363 9.67 -12.19 -13.82
CA PHE A 363 9.02 -13.48 -13.56
C PHE A 363 9.92 -14.47 -12.80
N HIS A 364 11.02 -13.99 -12.24
CA HIS A 364 11.99 -14.79 -11.51
C HIS A 364 12.59 -14.00 -10.34
N SER A 365 13.18 -14.73 -9.41
CA SER A 365 13.68 -14.22 -8.14
C SER A 365 15.03 -14.83 -7.85
N PHE A 366 15.90 -14.05 -7.22
CA PHE A 366 17.19 -14.49 -6.74
C PHE A 366 17.39 -14.15 -5.28
N ALA A 367 18.08 -15.04 -4.56
CA ALA A 367 18.65 -14.79 -3.25
C ALA A 367 20.15 -15.07 -3.29
N ILE A 368 20.94 -14.15 -2.73
CA ILE A 368 22.39 -14.21 -2.72
C ILE A 368 22.83 -14.39 -1.27
N CYS A 369 23.63 -15.43 -1.04
CA CYS A 369 24.29 -15.69 0.23
C CYS A 369 25.78 -15.45 0.00
N ALA A 370 26.31 -14.33 0.51
CA ALA A 370 27.71 -13.99 0.36
C ALA A 370 28.37 -13.88 1.74
N ASP A 371 29.59 -14.41 1.87
CA ASP A 371 30.42 -14.21 3.05
C ASP A 371 30.73 -12.72 3.24
N GLU A 372 30.97 -12.28 4.48
CA GLU A 372 31.24 -10.87 4.79
C GLU A 372 32.43 -10.30 4.00
N ASP A 373 33.40 -11.14 3.65
CA ASP A 373 34.58 -10.78 2.87
C ASP A 373 34.42 -11.01 1.35
N GLY A 374 33.26 -11.52 0.91
CA GLY A 374 32.95 -11.84 -0.48
C GLY A 374 33.71 -13.04 -1.05
N SER A 375 34.40 -13.82 -0.23
CA SER A 375 35.22 -14.95 -0.68
C SER A 375 34.40 -16.13 -1.22
N LYS A 376 33.17 -16.30 -0.75
CA LYS A 376 32.19 -17.26 -1.26
C LYS A 376 30.84 -16.59 -1.47
N SER A 377 30.20 -16.90 -2.59
CA SER A 377 28.82 -16.50 -2.86
C SER A 377 28.03 -17.67 -3.47
N ASP A 378 26.95 -18.07 -2.82
CA ASP A 378 25.95 -18.96 -3.39
C ASP A 378 24.77 -18.13 -3.89
N VAL A 379 24.32 -18.40 -5.12
CA VAL A 379 23.15 -17.73 -5.73
C VAL A 379 22.05 -18.75 -5.93
N TYR A 380 20.91 -18.48 -5.32
CA TYR A 380 19.68 -19.25 -5.48
C TYR A 380 18.79 -18.52 -6.47
N GLY A 381 18.23 -19.24 -7.44
CA GLY A 381 17.30 -18.70 -8.42
C GLY A 381 16.05 -19.57 -8.53
N TRP A 382 14.89 -18.95 -8.65
CA TRP A 382 13.62 -19.64 -8.92
C TRP A 382 12.69 -18.76 -9.76
N GLY A 383 11.76 -19.39 -10.47
CA GLY A 383 10.82 -18.71 -11.35
C GLY A 383 10.91 -19.19 -12.80
N LEU A 384 10.45 -18.35 -13.72
CA LEU A 384 10.45 -18.65 -15.15
C LEU A 384 11.88 -18.63 -15.72
N SER A 385 12.27 -19.70 -16.42
CA SER A 385 13.57 -19.81 -17.13
C SER A 385 13.41 -20.41 -18.55
N ASN A 386 12.35 -20.01 -19.26
CA ASN A 386 12.07 -20.46 -20.62
C ASN A 386 13.06 -19.94 -21.69
N PHE A 387 13.85 -18.91 -21.38
CA PHE A 387 14.93 -18.38 -22.21
C PHE A 387 16.30 -18.43 -21.51
N HIS A 388 16.44 -19.23 -20.46
CA HIS A 388 17.66 -19.28 -19.63
C HIS A 388 18.05 -17.94 -18.99
N GLN A 389 17.09 -17.02 -18.81
CA GLN A 389 17.17 -15.97 -17.80
C GLN A 389 17.18 -16.61 -16.40
#